data_AF-A0A837CDV3-F1
#
_entry.id   AF-A0A837CDV3-F1
#
_cell.length_a   1.000
_cell.length_b   1.000
_cell.length_c   1.000
_cell.angle_alpha   90.00
_cell.angle_beta   90.00
_cell.angle_gamma   90.00
#
_symmetry.space_group_name_H-M   'P 1'
#
loop_
_entity.id
_entity.type
_entity.pdbx_description
1 polymer ?
#
loop_
_entity_poly.entity_id
_entity_poly.type
_entity_poly.pdbx_seq_one_letter_code
_entity_poly.pdbx_strand_id
1 'polypeptide(L)'
;MVSGYIFNNRGIRAGVLNGTSIFDLTGKKVYDLRGNNIYRLSGELVGHTLDASGADKRLDRDSEALLSVLRAPEPDEPENRPAPQRQPSDSFAEAIRLRRQVSDTPSDRPKKG
;
A
#
# COMPACT_ATOMS: atom_id res chain seq x y z
N MET A 1 9.86 25.87 2.45
CA MET A 1 10.66 24.66 2.11
C MET A 1 9.77 23.74 1.30
N VAL A 2 10.20 23.31 0.13
CA VAL A 2 9.44 22.36 -0.68
C VAL A 2 9.70 20.97 -0.11
N SER A 3 8.64 20.35 0.42
CA SER A 3 8.63 18.96 0.84
C SER A 3 7.90 18.17 -0.24
N GLY A 4 8.44 17.01 -0.60
CA GLY A 4 7.82 16.12 -1.58
C GLY A 4 8.12 14.67 -1.28
N TYR A 5 7.57 13.79 -2.09
CA TYR A 5 7.71 12.34 -1.91
C TYR A 5 8.63 11.75 -2.96
N ILE A 6 9.32 10.68 -2.57
CA ILE A 6 10.09 9.85 -3.49
C ILE A 6 9.29 8.60 -3.76
N PHE A 7 9.05 8.33 -5.04
CA PHE A 7 8.36 7.15 -5.53
C PHE A 7 9.34 6.23 -6.26
N ASN A 8 9.15 4.92 -6.19
CA ASN A 8 9.84 3.99 -7.07
C ASN A 8 9.24 4.01 -8.49
N ASN A 9 9.78 3.23 -9.44
CA ASN A 9 9.24 3.18 -10.79
C ASN A 9 7.79 2.66 -10.79
N ARG A 10 7.44 1.79 -9.83
CA ARG A 10 6.07 1.27 -9.62
C ARG A 10 5.08 2.29 -9.05
N GLY A 11 5.52 3.51 -8.74
CA GLY A 11 4.67 4.55 -8.14
C GLY A 11 4.39 4.37 -6.65
N ILE A 12 5.13 3.51 -5.97
CA ILE A 12 5.04 3.28 -4.52
C ILE A 12 5.95 4.27 -3.81
N ARG A 13 5.45 4.89 -2.74
CA ARG A 13 6.22 5.78 -1.87
C ARG A 13 7.38 5.01 -1.23
N ALA A 14 8.59 5.47 -1.50
CA ALA A 14 9.83 4.92 -1.00
C ALA A 14 10.47 5.82 0.08
N GLY A 15 10.17 7.12 0.07
CA GLY A 15 10.69 8.05 1.07
C GLY A 15 10.12 9.47 0.96
N VAL A 16 10.65 10.36 1.78
CA VAL A 16 10.29 11.78 1.85
C VAL A 16 11.51 12.63 1.52
N LEU A 17 11.33 13.62 0.64
CA LEU A 17 12.33 14.61 0.30
C LEU A 17 12.00 15.92 1.04
N ASN A 18 12.95 16.43 1.82
CA ASN A 18 12.85 17.75 2.43
C ASN A 18 14.10 18.57 2.09
N GLY A 19 13.94 19.55 1.19
CA GLY A 19 15.06 20.28 0.60
C GLY A 19 15.97 19.34 -0.20
N THR A 20 17.20 19.13 0.29
CA THR A 20 18.17 18.21 -0.30
C THR A 20 18.34 16.91 0.50
N SER A 21 17.60 16.73 1.58
CA SER A 21 17.72 15.55 2.45
C SER A 21 16.61 14.55 2.15
N ILE A 22 17.00 13.29 1.99
CA ILE A 22 16.09 12.16 1.80
C ILE A 22 15.93 11.42 3.12
N PHE A 23 14.68 11.26 3.52
CA PHE A 23 14.26 10.53 4.71
C PHE A 23 13.58 9.23 4.28
N ASP A 24 13.85 8.17 5.03
CA ASP A 24 13.07 6.94 4.91
C ASP A 24 11.64 7.14 5.45
N LEU A 25 10.80 6.13 5.30
CA LEU A 25 9.43 6.16 5.81
C LEU A 25 9.34 6.20 7.35
N THR A 26 10.44 5.95 8.05
CA THR A 26 10.53 6.06 9.52
C THR A 26 10.93 7.46 9.98
N GLY A 27 11.26 8.37 9.03
CA GLY A 27 11.70 9.73 9.31
C GLY A 27 13.19 9.86 9.58
N LYS A 28 14.00 8.81 9.33
CA LYS A 28 15.45 8.86 9.46
C LYS A 28 16.06 9.34 8.15
N LYS A 29 16.98 10.30 8.24
CA LYS A 29 17.78 10.74 7.09
C LYS A 29 18.69 9.59 6.63
N VAL A 30 18.57 9.21 5.37
CA VAL A 30 19.31 8.07 4.79
C VAL A 30 20.19 8.48 3.61
N TYR A 31 19.79 9.49 2.84
CA TYR A 31 20.52 9.96 1.66
C TYR A 31 20.45 11.48 1.51
N ASP A 32 21.33 12.02 0.67
CA ASP A 32 21.31 13.40 0.18
C ASP A 32 21.03 13.43 -1.32
N LEU A 33 20.16 14.33 -1.75
CA LEU A 33 19.84 14.57 -3.15
C LEU A 33 20.55 15.84 -3.62
N ARG A 34 21.31 15.75 -4.72
CA ARG A 34 21.89 16.91 -5.41
C ARG A 34 21.54 16.86 -6.89
N GLY A 35 20.60 17.71 -7.30
CA GLY A 35 19.98 17.61 -8.63
C GLY A 35 19.23 16.29 -8.75
N ASN A 36 19.71 15.41 -9.63
CA ASN A 36 19.16 14.06 -9.81
C ASN A 36 19.96 12.97 -9.09
N ASN A 37 21.09 13.32 -8.48
CA ASN A 37 22.02 12.34 -7.95
C ASN A 37 21.72 12.07 -6.48
N ILE A 38 21.64 10.79 -6.12
CA ILE A 38 21.40 10.31 -4.76
C ILE A 38 22.75 9.90 -4.17
N TYR A 39 23.11 10.53 -3.07
CA TYR A 39 24.34 10.28 -2.34
C TYR A 39 24.06 9.67 -0.98
N ARG A 40 24.91 8.74 -0.54
CA ARG A 40 24.98 8.35 0.87
C ARG A 40 25.42 9.54 1.72
N LEU A 41 25.17 9.45 3.02
CA LEU A 41 25.70 10.41 3.99
C LEU A 41 27.25 10.46 4.00
N SER A 42 27.92 9.41 3.50
CA SER A 42 29.38 9.40 3.26
C SER A 42 29.83 10.23 2.06
N GLY A 43 28.90 10.66 1.19
CA GLY A 43 29.19 11.34 -0.07
C GLY A 43 29.34 10.42 -1.28
N GLU A 44 29.15 9.11 -1.12
CA GLU A 44 29.17 8.14 -2.22
C GLU A 44 27.92 8.25 -3.10
N LEU A 45 28.08 8.36 -4.42
CA LEU A 45 26.98 8.32 -5.38
C LEU A 45 26.42 6.90 -5.47
N VAL A 46 25.14 6.73 -5.17
CA VAL A 46 24.49 5.41 -5.15
C VAL A 46 23.32 5.27 -6.11
N GLY A 47 22.84 6.37 -6.68
CA GLY A 47 21.77 6.29 -7.66
C GLY A 47 21.29 7.64 -8.17
N HIS A 48 20.17 7.58 -8.88
CA HIS A 48 19.63 8.68 -9.64
C HIS A 48 18.10 8.74 -9.53
N THR A 49 17.56 9.94 -9.72
CA THR A 49 16.13 10.19 -9.93
C THR A 49 15.87 10.58 -11.38
N LEU A 50 14.71 10.19 -11.91
CA LEU A 50 14.32 10.45 -13.30
C LEU A 50 14.07 11.94 -13.56
N ASP A 51 13.53 12.68 -12.59
CA ASP A 51 13.12 14.07 -12.77
C ASP A 51 13.86 15.04 -11.82
N ALA A 52 14.43 16.10 -12.40
CA ALA A 52 15.05 17.20 -11.66
C ALA A 52 14.04 18.27 -11.23
N SER A 53 12.89 18.33 -11.90
CA SER A 53 11.88 19.36 -11.71
C SER A 53 10.72 18.85 -10.84
N GLY A 54 10.20 19.70 -9.95
CA GLY A 54 9.08 19.37 -9.07
C GLY A 54 9.47 18.94 -7.65
N ALA A 55 8.48 18.98 -6.76
CA ALA A 55 8.60 18.58 -5.37
C ALA A 55 8.76 17.06 -5.23
N ASP A 56 8.02 16.30 -6.03
CA ASP A 56 8.04 14.85 -6.02
C ASP A 56 9.11 14.30 -6.99
N LYS A 57 9.74 13.19 -6.60
CA LYS A 57 10.82 12.54 -7.36
C LYS A 57 10.46 11.08 -7.64
N ARG A 58 10.91 10.55 -8.79
CA ARG A 58 10.89 9.11 -9.07
C ARG A 58 12.31 8.57 -9.12
N LEU A 59 12.54 7.45 -8.44
CA LEU A 59 13.78 6.70 -8.55
C LEU A 59 13.93 6.14 -9.96
N ASP A 60 15.16 6.18 -10.45
CA ASP A 60 15.53 5.41 -11.62
C ASP A 60 15.47 3.89 -11.33
N ARG A 61 15.37 3.09 -12.39
CA ARG A 61 15.24 1.62 -12.32
C ARG A 61 16.38 0.97 -11.54
N ASP A 62 17.59 1.49 -11.69
CA ASP A 62 18.78 0.95 -11.00
C ASP A 62 18.85 1.40 -9.53
N SER A 63 18.07 2.41 -9.17
CA SER A 63 18.06 3.03 -7.84
C SER A 63 16.90 2.55 -6.96
N GLU A 64 16.06 1.63 -7.45
CA GLU A 64 14.89 1.14 -6.73
C GLU A 64 15.21 0.40 -5.42
N ALA A 65 16.41 -0.17 -5.32
CA ALA A 65 16.85 -0.89 -4.13
C ALA A 65 17.35 0.04 -2.99
N LEU A 66 17.58 1.33 -3.26
CA LEU A 66 18.20 2.25 -2.29
C LEU A 66 17.27 2.58 -1.13
N LEU A 67 16.01 2.79 -1.43
CA LEU A 67 14.98 3.00 -0.46
C LEU A 67 14.20 1.71 -0.40
N SER A 68 14.40 0.97 0.69
CA SER A 68 13.52 -0.15 1.01
C SER A 68 12.10 0.40 1.00
N VAL A 69 11.37 0.08 -0.08
CA VAL A 69 9.92 0.00 0.02
C VAL A 69 9.72 -0.83 1.26
N LEU A 70 8.96 -0.32 2.23
CA LEU A 70 8.40 -1.16 3.27
C LEU A 70 7.50 -2.14 2.50
N ARG A 71 8.12 -3.17 1.91
CA ARG A 71 7.52 -4.44 1.69
C ARG A 71 7.20 -4.82 3.13
N ALA A 72 6.00 -4.44 3.57
CA ALA A 72 5.28 -5.26 4.53
C ALA A 72 5.62 -6.68 4.06
N PRO A 73 6.25 -7.50 4.92
CA PRO A 73 6.81 -8.78 4.49
C PRO A 73 5.81 -9.39 3.53
N GLU A 74 6.23 -9.62 2.28
CA GLU A 74 5.45 -10.48 1.41
C GLU A 74 5.22 -11.71 2.29
N PRO A 75 3.96 -12.09 2.57
CA PRO A 75 3.73 -13.22 3.44
C PRO A 75 4.25 -14.45 2.69
N ASP A 76 5.54 -14.73 2.88
CA ASP A 76 6.20 -15.94 2.49
C ASP A 76 5.47 -17.04 3.27
N GLU A 77 4.65 -17.79 2.54
CA GLU A 77 3.84 -18.93 2.96
C GLU A 77 2.60 -18.67 3.85
N PRO A 78 1.52 -19.48 3.63
CA PRO A 78 0.28 -19.35 4.35
C PRO A 78 0.48 -19.86 5.77
N GLU A 79 0.93 -18.96 6.65
CA GLU A 79 0.82 -19.20 8.07
C GLU A 79 -0.65 -19.53 8.35
N ASN A 80 -0.85 -20.66 9.03
CA ASN A 80 -2.08 -21.37 9.37
C ASN A 80 -3.01 -20.53 10.28
N ARG A 81 -3.20 -19.26 9.95
CA ARG A 81 -4.18 -18.37 10.56
C ARG A 81 -5.51 -18.83 9.99
N PRO A 82 -6.48 -19.23 10.83
CA PRO A 82 -7.83 -19.32 10.33
C PRO A 82 -8.12 -17.94 9.72
N ALA A 83 -8.43 -17.91 8.42
CA ALA A 83 -8.98 -16.72 7.79
C ALA A 83 -10.01 -16.16 8.77
N PRO A 84 -10.09 -14.84 9.00
CA PRO A 84 -11.20 -14.30 9.76
C PRO A 84 -12.45 -14.76 9.04
N GLN A 85 -13.07 -15.83 9.54
CA GLN A 85 -14.39 -16.23 9.14
C GLN A 85 -15.17 -15.02 9.57
N ARG A 86 -15.53 -14.16 8.61
CA ARG A 86 -16.44 -13.06 8.84
C ARG A 86 -17.71 -13.73 9.30
N GLN A 87 -17.81 -13.93 10.61
CA GLN A 87 -19.03 -14.34 11.23
C GLN A 87 -19.98 -13.19 10.96
N PRO A 88 -21.08 -13.44 10.24
CA PRO A 88 -22.05 -12.41 10.01
C PRO A 88 -22.47 -11.84 11.35
N SER A 89 -22.59 -10.53 11.44
CA SER A 89 -23.17 -9.92 12.64
C SER A 89 -24.53 -10.55 12.93
N ASP A 90 -24.95 -10.56 14.19
CA ASP A 90 -26.23 -11.18 14.58
C ASP A 90 -27.40 -10.68 13.72
N SER A 91 -27.35 -9.40 13.32
CA SER A 91 -28.31 -8.79 12.39
C SER A 91 -28.32 -9.44 11.00
N PHE A 92 -27.16 -9.77 10.45
CA PHE A 92 -27.06 -10.42 9.13
C PHE A 92 -27.45 -11.91 9.22
N ALA A 93 -27.13 -12.58 10.33
CA ALA A 93 -27.57 -13.94 10.58
C ALA A 93 -29.10 -14.03 10.70
N GLU A 94 -29.73 -13.08 11.39
CA GLU A 94 -31.20 -12.94 11.46
C GLU A 94 -31.81 -12.73 10.07
N ALA A 95 -31.22 -11.85 9.25
CA ALA A 95 -31.72 -11.61 7.89
C ALA A 95 -31.69 -12.87 7.00
N ILE A 96 -30.64 -13.69 7.13
CA ILE A 96 -30.54 -14.97 6.41
C ILE A 96 -31.63 -15.95 6.88
N ARG A 97 -31.85 -16.06 8.20
CA ARG A 97 -32.89 -16.92 8.78
C ARG A 97 -34.29 -16.51 8.31
N LEU A 98 -34.57 -15.21 8.33
CA LEU A 98 -35.85 -14.65 7.88
C LEU A 98 -36.10 -14.96 6.40
N ARG A 99 -35.08 -14.79 5.55
CA ARG A 99 -35.20 -15.10 4.11
C ARG A 99 -35.49 -16.58 3.86
N ARG A 100 -34.91 -17.48 4.66
CA ARG A 100 -35.16 -18.93 4.54
C ARG A 100 -36.58 -19.30 4.94
N GLN A 101 -37.09 -18.73 6.05
CA GLN A 101 -38.48 -18.93 6.49
C GLN A 101 -39.51 -18.47 5.45
N VAL A 102 -39.30 -17.30 4.84
CA VAL A 102 -40.21 -16.79 3.79
C VAL A 102 -40.15 -17.67 2.53
N SER A 103 -39.00 -18.29 2.24
CA SER A 103 -38.84 -19.19 1.09
C SER A 103 -39.46 -20.57 1.31
N ASP A 104 -39.48 -21.06 2.55
CA ASP A 104 -40.00 -22.39 2.91
C ASP A 104 -41.50 -22.38 3.27
N THR A 105 -42.16 -21.22 3.36
CA THR A 105 -43.62 -21.19 3.40
C THR A 105 -44.20 -21.61 2.05
N PRO A 106 -45.01 -22.68 1.96
CA PRO A 106 -45.64 -23.07 0.72
C PRO A 106 -46.48 -21.88 0.26
N SER A 107 -46.14 -21.37 -0.93
CA SER A 107 -46.92 -20.33 -1.59
C SER A 107 -48.35 -20.84 -1.70
N ASP A 108 -49.23 -20.31 -0.86
CA ASP A 108 -50.67 -20.54 -0.95
C ASP A 108 -51.17 -19.75 -2.16
N ARG A 109 -50.89 -20.30 -3.33
CA ARG A 109 -51.31 -19.74 -4.61
C ARG A 109 -52.71 -20.30 -4.86
N PRO A 110 -53.78 -19.50 -4.79
CA PRO A 110 -55.09 -20.00 -5.12
C PRO A 110 -55.10 -20.41 -6.60
N LYS A 111 -55.46 -21.66 -6.88
CA LYS A 111 -55.80 -22.08 -8.24
C LYS A 111 -57.01 -21.26 -8.68
N LYS A 112 -56.80 -20.32 -9.61
CA LYS A 112 -57.91 -19.78 -10.40
C LYS A 112 -58.49 -20.93 -11.22
N GLY A 113 -59.80 -21.14 -11.04
CA GLY A 113 -60.59 -22.14 -11.76
C GLY A 113 -60.81 -21.81 -13.22
#